data_AF-A0A3B7MLX7-F1
#
_entry.id   AF-A0A3B7MLX7-F1
#
_cell.length_a   1.000
_cell.length_b   1.000
_cell.length_c   1.000
_cell.angle_alpha   90.00
_cell.angle_beta   90.00
_cell.angle_gamma   90.00
#
_symmetry.space_group_name_H-M   'P 1'
#
loop_
_entity.id
_entity.type
_entity.pdbx_description
1 polymer ?
#
loop_
_entity_poly.entity_id
_entity_poly.type
_entity_poly.pdbx_seq_one_letter_code
_entity_poly.pdbx_strand_id
1 'polypeptide(L)'
;MTYRHQLGIEQSNGHVAKVDRLMQLYDSVVAEINNLNYKGFSGIEIFFQFKFDSIHEPQPVLDQLNALLTNYSNLLLVAKRTIFTSEDEKSITMTRIYFLYYSKILWSVHANIASKMKEWIEVHHDDASIYLKRYFDLSNETIEYLSQKGLIKGDKAHFKAFTGNHNQIANG
;
A
#
# COMPACT_ATOMS: atom_id res chain seq x y z
N MET A 1 -36.84 -5.22 -30.80
CA MET A 1 -35.47 -4.64 -30.79
C MET A 1 -35.09 -3.98 -29.45
N THR A 2 -35.75 -4.31 -28.33
CA THR A 2 -35.63 -3.56 -27.06
C THR A 2 -34.60 -4.16 -26.09
N TYR A 3 -34.37 -5.47 -26.13
CA TYR A 3 -33.50 -6.19 -25.18
C TYR A 3 -32.00 -5.89 -25.30
N ARG A 4 -31.48 -5.63 -26.51
CA ARG A 4 -30.05 -5.27 -26.68
C ARG A 4 -29.71 -3.90 -26.12
N HIS A 5 -30.67 -2.96 -26.11
CA HIS A 5 -30.43 -1.62 -25.61
C HIS A 5 -30.40 -1.57 -24.07
N GLN A 6 -31.25 -2.36 -23.40
CA GLN A 6 -31.24 -2.48 -21.94
C GLN A 6 -29.98 -3.16 -21.39
N LEU A 7 -29.48 -4.23 -22.04
CA LEU A 7 -28.23 -4.90 -21.63
C LEU A 7 -27.01 -3.98 -21.74
N GLY A 8 -26.95 -3.11 -22.76
CA GLY A 8 -25.86 -2.13 -22.90
C GLY A 8 -25.89 -1.04 -21.82
N ILE A 9 -27.09 -0.61 -21.40
CA ILE A 9 -27.27 0.40 -20.35
C ILE A 9 -26.97 -0.19 -18.96
N GLU A 10 -27.40 -1.42 -18.67
CA GLU A 10 -27.09 -2.09 -17.39
C GLU A 10 -25.61 -2.43 -17.24
N GLN A 11 -24.94 -2.87 -18.31
CA GLN A 11 -23.50 -3.10 -18.29
C GLN A 11 -22.71 -1.79 -18.15
N SER A 12 -23.15 -0.72 -18.80
CA SER A 12 -22.56 0.62 -18.65
C SER A 12 -22.74 1.16 -17.22
N ASN A 13 -23.94 1.05 -16.64
CA ASN A 13 -24.21 1.50 -15.27
C ASN A 13 -23.47 0.67 -14.22
N GLY A 14 -23.38 -0.65 -14.42
CA GLY A 14 -22.61 -1.54 -13.54
C GLY A 14 -21.09 -1.35 -13.65
N HIS A 15 -20.62 -0.80 -14.77
CA HIS A 15 -19.22 -0.43 -14.97
C HIS A 15 -18.87 0.86 -14.23
N VAL A 16 -19.64 1.93 -14.45
CA VAL A 16 -19.46 3.24 -13.79
C VAL A 16 -19.47 3.08 -12.26
N ALA A 17 -20.41 2.31 -11.73
CA ALA A 17 -20.50 2.05 -10.29
C ALA A 17 -19.26 1.34 -9.70
N LYS A 18 -18.54 0.53 -10.49
CA LYS A 18 -17.32 -0.17 -10.03
C LYS A 18 -16.10 0.76 -10.02
N VAL A 19 -15.99 1.63 -11.02
CA VAL A 19 -14.91 2.64 -11.08
C VAL A 19 -15.13 3.69 -9.99
N ASP A 20 -16.36 4.15 -9.77
CA ASP A 20 -16.69 5.08 -8.69
C ASP A 20 -16.36 4.50 -7.32
N ARG A 21 -16.71 3.22 -7.09
CA ARG A 21 -16.33 2.51 -5.86
C ARG A 21 -14.82 2.41 -5.68
N LEU A 22 -14.07 2.21 -6.77
CA LEU A 22 -12.61 2.19 -6.73
C LEU A 22 -12.05 3.57 -6.33
N MET A 23 -12.59 4.65 -6.88
CA MET A 23 -12.19 6.02 -6.54
C MET A 23 -12.53 6.36 -5.08
N GLN A 24 -13.71 5.94 -4.59
CA GLN A 24 -14.06 6.09 -3.17
C GLN A 24 -13.09 5.36 -2.24
N LEU A 25 -12.66 4.15 -2.59
CA LEU A 25 -11.64 3.43 -1.84
C LEU A 25 -10.29 4.14 -1.88
N TYR A 26 -9.91 4.69 -3.04
CA TYR A 26 -8.69 5.48 -3.17
C TYR A 26 -8.72 6.70 -2.25
N ASP A 27 -9.80 7.48 -2.28
CA ASP A 27 -9.97 8.67 -1.45
C ASP A 27 -10.03 8.30 0.04
N SER A 28 -10.64 7.17 0.39
CA SER A 28 -10.63 6.63 1.75
C SER A 28 -9.22 6.35 2.25
N VAL A 29 -8.36 5.73 1.44
CA VAL A 29 -6.96 5.46 1.82
C VAL A 29 -6.18 6.77 1.95
N VAL A 30 -6.40 7.74 1.04
CA VAL A 30 -5.78 9.07 1.15
C VAL A 30 -6.21 9.78 2.44
N ALA A 31 -7.50 9.72 2.78
CA ALA A 31 -8.02 10.30 4.01
C ALA A 31 -7.43 9.61 5.25
N GLU A 32 -7.33 8.28 5.25
CA GLU A 32 -6.69 7.52 6.32
C GLU A 32 -5.25 7.96 6.53
N ILE A 33 -4.46 8.07 5.45
CA ILE A 33 -3.08 8.57 5.51
C ILE A 33 -3.02 9.96 6.15
N ASN A 34 -3.91 10.87 5.78
CA ASN A 34 -3.90 12.24 6.29
C ASN A 34 -4.39 12.34 7.75
N ASN A 35 -5.24 11.41 8.17
CA ASN A 35 -5.84 11.39 9.52
C ASN A 35 -5.01 10.58 10.53
N LEU A 36 -3.91 9.96 10.11
CA LEU A 36 -2.93 9.37 10.99
C LEU A 36 -2.51 10.38 12.06
N ASN A 37 -2.44 9.94 13.32
CA ASN A 37 -2.04 10.80 14.42
C ASN A 37 -1.26 10.01 15.47
N TYR A 38 -0.13 10.57 15.90
CA TYR A 38 0.64 10.04 17.01
C TYR A 38 1.43 11.16 17.69
N LYS A 39 1.23 11.33 19.00
CA LYS A 39 1.99 12.27 19.86
C LYS A 39 2.12 13.70 19.29
N GLY A 40 1.06 14.21 18.68
CA GLY A 40 1.03 15.58 18.12
C GLY A 40 1.58 15.68 16.70
N PHE A 41 2.05 14.59 16.11
CA PHE A 41 2.34 14.49 14.68
C PHE A 41 1.12 13.96 13.94
N SER A 42 0.94 14.42 12.70
CA SER A 42 -0.20 14.07 11.86
C SER A 42 0.23 13.62 10.47
N GLY A 43 -0.62 12.83 9.83
CA GLY A 43 -0.38 12.39 8.48
C GLY A 43 0.81 11.44 8.39
N ILE A 44 1.53 11.50 7.27
CA ILE A 44 2.70 10.63 7.05
C ILE A 44 3.90 10.96 7.94
N GLU A 45 3.91 12.13 8.56
CA GLU A 45 4.97 12.57 9.47
C GLU A 45 5.11 11.64 10.67
N ILE A 46 4.03 10.98 11.08
CA ILE A 46 4.06 10.02 12.20
C ILE A 46 5.10 8.93 11.97
N PHE A 47 5.29 8.49 10.74
CA PHE A 47 6.23 7.40 10.45
C PHE A 47 7.67 7.87 10.49
N PHE A 48 7.97 9.12 10.13
CA PHE A 48 9.33 9.69 10.27
C PHE A 48 9.73 9.96 11.72
N GLN A 49 8.75 10.28 12.56
CA GLN A 49 8.97 10.61 13.97
C GLN A 49 8.90 9.39 14.87
N PHE A 50 8.42 8.28 14.33
CA PHE A 50 8.35 7.01 15.01
C PHE A 50 9.75 6.46 15.31
N LYS A 51 9.99 6.14 16.57
CA LYS A 51 11.23 5.53 17.06
C LYS A 51 10.89 4.23 17.78
N PHE A 52 11.45 3.10 17.35
CA PHE A 52 11.28 1.81 18.05
C PHE A 52 12.09 1.72 19.37
N ASP A 53 12.45 2.86 19.96
CA ASP A 53 13.43 2.96 21.04
C ASP A 53 12.79 2.70 22.42
N SER A 54 11.45 2.62 22.49
CA SER A 54 10.71 2.33 23.72
C SER A 54 9.93 1.01 23.61
N ILE A 55 10.19 0.11 24.55
CA ILE A 55 9.64 -1.26 24.66
C ILE A 55 8.10 -1.29 24.80
N HIS A 56 7.44 -0.15 25.03
CA HIS A 56 6.01 -0.09 25.36
C HIS A 56 5.16 0.86 24.49
N GLU A 57 5.74 1.61 23.55
CA GLU A 57 4.98 2.62 22.77
C GLU A 57 4.78 2.38 21.26
N PRO A 58 5.22 1.25 20.63
CA PRO A 58 5.10 1.14 19.19
C PRO A 58 3.69 0.73 18.71
N GLN A 59 2.88 0.13 19.57
CA GLN A 59 1.61 -0.52 19.19
C GLN A 59 0.65 0.40 18.41
N PRO A 60 0.31 1.63 18.86
CA PRO A 60 -0.68 2.45 18.16
C PRO A 60 -0.28 2.90 16.76
N VAL A 61 1.02 3.11 16.50
CA VAL A 61 1.52 3.48 15.16
C VAL A 61 1.55 2.27 14.24
N LEU A 62 1.91 1.10 14.79
CA LEU A 62 1.95 -0.15 14.04
C LEU A 62 0.55 -0.66 13.71
N ASP A 63 -0.42 -0.52 14.61
CA ASP A 63 -1.82 -0.85 14.34
C ASP A 63 -2.38 0.03 13.23
N GLN A 64 -2.08 1.34 13.28
CA GLN A 64 -2.43 2.28 12.21
C GLN A 64 -1.74 1.92 10.87
N LEU A 65 -0.47 1.53 10.91
CA LEU A 65 0.24 1.06 9.72
C LEU A 65 -0.38 -0.23 9.17
N ASN A 66 -0.72 -1.18 10.02
CA ASN A 66 -1.31 -2.45 9.60
C ASN A 66 -2.69 -2.25 8.98
N ALA A 67 -3.52 -1.39 9.57
CA ALA A 67 -4.82 -0.98 9.00
C ALA A 67 -4.62 -0.35 7.62
N LEU A 68 -3.70 0.60 7.50
CA LEU A 68 -3.38 1.28 6.24
C LEU A 68 -2.89 0.30 5.16
N LEU A 69 -1.97 -0.61 5.50
CA LEU A 69 -1.47 -1.63 4.56
C LEU A 69 -2.58 -2.60 4.12
N THR A 70 -3.51 -2.92 5.02
CA THR A 70 -4.69 -3.74 4.72
C THR A 70 -5.62 -3.03 3.74
N ASN A 71 -5.94 -1.76 4.02
CA ASN A 71 -6.83 -0.97 3.18
C ASN A 71 -6.22 -0.70 1.80
N TYR A 72 -4.91 -0.43 1.73
CA TYR A 72 -4.21 -0.31 0.46
C TYR A 72 -4.21 -1.64 -0.32
N SER A 73 -4.00 -2.77 0.36
CA SER A 73 -4.08 -4.11 -0.27
C SER A 73 -5.46 -4.36 -0.87
N ASN A 74 -6.52 -3.98 -0.16
CA ASN A 74 -7.90 -4.09 -0.64
C ASN A 74 -8.15 -3.17 -1.84
N LEU A 75 -7.69 -1.92 -1.79
CA LEU A 75 -7.74 -0.99 -2.91
C LEU A 75 -7.08 -1.59 -4.16
N LEU A 76 -5.87 -2.11 -4.01
CA LEU A 76 -5.12 -2.70 -5.13
C LEU A 76 -5.79 -3.96 -5.68
N LEU A 77 -6.34 -4.80 -4.80
CA LEU A 77 -7.10 -5.99 -5.19
C LEU A 77 -8.35 -5.63 -6.00
N VAL A 78 -9.10 -4.62 -5.55
CA VAL A 78 -10.28 -4.11 -6.27
C VAL A 78 -9.85 -3.54 -7.60
N ALA A 79 -8.81 -2.70 -7.64
CA ALA A 79 -8.30 -2.09 -8.87
C ALA A 79 -7.92 -3.13 -9.93
N LYS A 80 -7.20 -4.19 -9.53
CA LYS A 80 -6.81 -5.29 -10.43
C LYS A 80 -8.01 -6.07 -10.99
N ARG A 81 -9.12 -6.10 -10.25
CA ARG A 81 -10.37 -6.78 -10.62
C ARG A 81 -11.38 -5.87 -11.32
N THR A 82 -11.17 -4.56 -11.28
CA THR A 82 -12.02 -3.59 -11.97
C THR A 82 -11.84 -3.75 -13.47
N ILE A 83 -12.97 -3.85 -14.16
CA ILE A 83 -13.02 -3.76 -15.62
C ILE A 83 -13.01 -2.26 -15.92
N PHE A 84 -12.09 -1.80 -16.77
CA PHE A 84 -11.96 -0.40 -17.19
C PHE A 84 -12.47 -0.22 -18.63
N THR A 85 -12.91 1.00 -18.98
CA THR A 85 -13.41 1.26 -20.34
C THR A 85 -12.29 1.23 -21.37
N SER A 86 -11.07 1.56 -20.93
CA SER A 86 -9.87 1.59 -21.77
C SER A 86 -8.63 1.13 -20.99
N GLU A 87 -7.63 0.63 -21.72
CA GLU A 87 -6.33 0.29 -21.13
C GLU A 87 -5.59 1.54 -20.62
N ASP A 88 -5.83 2.71 -21.21
CA ASP A 88 -5.25 3.97 -20.74
C ASP A 88 -5.81 4.36 -19.37
N GLU A 89 -7.13 4.31 -19.19
CA GLU A 89 -7.79 4.56 -17.91
C GLU A 89 -7.27 3.62 -16.82
N LYS A 90 -7.17 2.33 -17.15
CA LYS A 90 -6.56 1.33 -16.26
C LYS A 90 -5.13 1.67 -15.91
N SER A 91 -4.31 1.99 -16.92
CA SER A 91 -2.89 2.31 -16.72
C SER A 91 -2.72 3.56 -15.83
N ILE A 92 -3.48 4.62 -16.08
CA ILE A 92 -3.46 5.86 -15.28
C ILE A 92 -3.89 5.55 -13.83
N THR A 93 -5.00 4.82 -13.66
CA THR A 93 -5.54 4.49 -12.34
C THR A 93 -4.58 3.65 -11.53
N MET A 94 -4.06 2.56 -12.12
CA MET A 94 -3.07 1.70 -11.46
C MET A 94 -1.80 2.48 -11.11
N THR A 95 -1.31 3.32 -12.03
CA THR A 95 -0.14 4.18 -11.78
C THR A 95 -0.38 5.11 -10.59
N ARG A 96 -1.55 5.75 -10.49
CA ARG A 96 -1.91 6.60 -9.35
C ARG A 96 -1.95 5.84 -8.03
N ILE A 97 -2.51 4.62 -8.02
CA ILE A 97 -2.55 3.76 -6.84
C ILE A 97 -1.12 3.40 -6.40
N TYR A 98 -0.28 2.93 -7.31
CA TYR A 98 1.10 2.58 -6.99
C TYR A 98 1.94 3.76 -6.52
N PHE A 99 1.75 4.94 -7.12
CA PHE A 99 2.43 6.15 -6.64
C PHE A 99 1.97 6.59 -5.24
N LEU A 100 0.72 6.34 -4.87
CA LEU A 100 0.24 6.60 -3.50
C LEU A 100 1.06 5.81 -2.49
N TYR A 101 1.22 4.50 -2.70
CA TYR A 101 2.05 3.67 -1.82
C TYR A 101 3.52 4.07 -1.87
N TYR A 102 4.07 4.22 -3.07
CA TYR A 102 5.48 4.55 -3.25
C TYR A 102 5.87 5.84 -2.54
N SER A 103 5.08 6.90 -2.73
CA SER A 103 5.42 8.25 -2.21
C SER A 103 5.03 8.46 -0.76
N LYS A 104 3.93 7.85 -0.30
CA LYS A 104 3.43 8.07 1.06
C LYS A 104 3.91 6.98 2.00
N ILE A 105 3.76 5.70 1.65
CA ILE A 105 3.95 4.61 2.61
C ILE A 105 5.37 4.08 2.56
N LEU A 106 5.85 3.67 1.38
CA LEU A 106 7.09 2.89 1.22
C LEU A 106 8.28 3.59 1.89
N TRP A 107 8.63 4.80 1.47
CA TRP A 107 9.86 5.44 1.95
C TRP A 107 9.79 5.89 3.40
N SER A 108 8.63 6.38 3.83
CA SER A 108 8.39 6.86 5.20
C SER A 108 8.55 5.73 6.23
N VAL A 109 8.10 4.53 5.84
CA VAL A 109 8.18 3.34 6.67
C VAL A 109 9.53 2.63 6.52
N HIS A 110 10.10 2.61 5.30
CA HIS A 110 11.38 1.97 4.99
C HIS A 110 12.52 2.45 5.89
N ALA A 111 12.64 3.76 6.09
CA ALA A 111 13.70 4.34 6.93
C ALA A 111 13.69 3.78 8.36
N ASN A 112 12.51 3.48 8.89
CA ASN A 112 12.32 3.05 10.28
C ASN A 112 12.31 1.53 10.44
N ILE A 113 11.73 0.79 9.49
CA ILE A 113 11.79 -0.67 9.49
C ILE A 113 13.23 -1.14 9.25
N ALA A 114 13.95 -0.54 8.29
CA ALA A 114 15.28 -0.98 7.88
C ALA A 114 16.31 -1.04 9.02
N SER A 115 16.20 -0.13 9.98
CA SER A 115 17.17 -0.01 11.06
C SER A 115 16.87 -0.88 12.27
N LYS A 116 15.62 -1.34 12.46
CA LYS A 116 15.16 -1.95 13.73
C LYS A 116 14.35 -3.24 13.61
N MET A 117 14.20 -3.75 12.38
CA MET A 117 13.36 -4.91 12.06
C MET A 117 13.72 -6.20 12.82
N LYS A 118 15.01 -6.50 12.98
CA LYS A 118 15.44 -7.78 13.58
C LYS A 118 15.13 -7.85 15.08
N GLU A 119 15.50 -6.80 15.80
CA GLU A 119 15.31 -6.71 17.26
C GLU A 119 13.83 -6.65 17.64
N TRP A 120 12.97 -6.13 16.75
CA TRP A 120 11.54 -6.03 17.04
C TRP A 120 10.76 -7.34 16.85
N ILE A 121 11.03 -8.09 15.77
CA ILE A 121 10.41 -9.40 15.52
C ILE A 121 10.75 -10.38 16.64
N GLU A 122 11.98 -10.36 17.13
CA GLU A 122 12.46 -11.28 18.16
C GLU A 122 11.82 -11.04 19.54
N VAL A 123 11.31 -9.83 19.81
CA VAL A 123 10.94 -9.43 21.18
C VAL A 123 9.43 -9.26 21.40
N HIS A 124 8.62 -8.87 20.40
CA HIS A 124 7.31 -8.29 20.72
C HIS A 124 6.03 -8.96 20.18
N HIS A 125 5.93 -9.55 18.98
CA HIS A 125 4.61 -10.06 18.50
C HIS A 125 4.69 -11.03 17.30
N ASP A 126 3.88 -12.11 17.28
CA ASP A 126 3.69 -12.98 16.10
C ASP A 126 3.09 -12.20 14.90
N ASP A 127 2.21 -11.24 15.16
CA ASP A 127 1.57 -10.38 14.16
C ASP A 127 2.57 -9.48 13.41
N ALA A 128 3.77 -9.31 13.98
CA ALA A 128 4.90 -8.61 13.37
C ALA A 128 5.22 -9.14 11.98
N SER A 129 5.35 -10.46 11.92
CA SER A 129 5.74 -11.18 10.73
C SER A 129 4.71 -10.97 9.60
N ILE A 130 3.42 -10.93 9.94
CA ILE A 130 2.31 -10.83 9.00
C ILE A 130 2.29 -9.45 8.33
N TYR A 131 2.35 -8.36 9.11
CA TYR A 131 2.33 -7.03 8.50
C TYR A 131 3.64 -6.72 7.76
N LEU A 132 4.79 -7.18 8.27
CA LEU A 132 6.08 -6.99 7.62
C LEU A 132 6.12 -7.68 6.27
N LYS A 133 5.67 -8.93 6.21
CA LYS A 133 5.53 -9.66 4.94
C LYS A 133 4.65 -8.87 3.96
N ARG A 134 3.48 -8.40 4.40
CA ARG A 134 2.59 -7.59 3.56
C ARG A 134 3.26 -6.30 3.06
N TYR A 135 3.96 -5.60 3.94
CA TYR A 135 4.73 -4.42 3.57
C TYR A 135 5.77 -4.75 2.48
N PHE A 136 6.52 -5.83 2.62
CA PHE A 136 7.51 -6.24 1.62
C PHE A 136 6.88 -6.64 0.29
N ASP A 137 5.80 -7.43 0.33
CA ASP A 137 5.07 -7.86 -0.85
C ASP A 137 4.55 -6.65 -1.64
N LEU A 138 3.87 -5.72 -0.97
CA LEU A 138 3.36 -4.49 -1.59
C LEU A 138 4.47 -3.59 -2.12
N SER A 139 5.59 -3.49 -1.40
CA SER A 139 6.72 -2.67 -1.82
C SER A 139 7.42 -3.24 -3.04
N ASN A 140 7.65 -4.56 -3.06
CA ASN A 140 8.22 -5.26 -4.21
C ASN A 140 7.31 -5.10 -5.44
N GLU A 141 6.01 -5.34 -5.28
CA GLU A 141 5.03 -5.18 -6.36
C GLU A 141 5.00 -3.73 -6.88
N THR A 142 5.00 -2.74 -5.98
CA THR A 142 4.98 -1.33 -6.34
C THR A 142 6.22 -0.92 -7.13
N ILE A 143 7.40 -1.28 -6.63
CA ILE A 143 8.67 -0.96 -7.28
C ILE A 143 8.76 -1.67 -8.64
N GLU A 144 8.33 -2.93 -8.71
CA GLU A 144 8.29 -3.67 -9.96
C GLU A 144 7.40 -3.00 -10.99
N TYR A 145 6.15 -2.68 -10.64
CA TYR A 145 5.21 -2.03 -11.55
C TYR A 145 5.75 -0.69 -12.08
N LEU A 146 6.19 0.19 -11.17
CA LEU A 146 6.67 1.52 -11.54
C LEU A 146 7.97 1.47 -12.33
N SER A 147 8.86 0.52 -12.03
CA SER A 147 10.11 0.30 -12.78
C SER A 147 9.82 -0.22 -14.19
N GLN A 148 8.91 -1.18 -14.34
CA GLN A 148 8.51 -1.72 -15.66
C GLN A 148 7.89 -0.64 -16.55
N LYS A 149 7.18 0.32 -15.95
CA LYS A 149 6.64 1.51 -16.64
C LYS A 149 7.68 2.60 -16.90
N GLY A 150 8.92 2.44 -16.42
CA GLY A 150 9.99 3.44 -16.55
C GLY A 150 9.77 4.71 -15.73
N LEU A 151 8.89 4.66 -14.71
CA LEU A 151 8.47 5.80 -13.90
C LEU A 151 9.39 6.06 -12.71
N ILE A 152 10.17 5.07 -12.30
CA ILE A 152 11.20 5.16 -11.26
C ILE A 152 12.49 4.49 -11.76
N LYS A 153 13.66 4.89 -11.24
CA LYS A 153 14.98 4.40 -11.68
C LYS A 153 15.86 4.09 -10.49
N GLY A 154 16.62 2.99 -10.55
CA GLY A 154 17.66 2.65 -9.55
C GLY A 154 17.14 1.98 -8.28
N ASP A 155 15.85 2.10 -7.97
CA ASP A 155 15.30 1.63 -6.69
C ASP A 155 15.11 0.11 -6.63
N LYS A 156 14.98 -0.59 -7.77
CA LYS A 156 14.78 -2.05 -7.79
C LYS A 156 15.98 -2.83 -7.22
N ALA A 157 17.20 -2.41 -7.51
CA ALA A 157 18.40 -3.08 -6.98
C ALA A 157 18.63 -2.76 -5.50
N HIS A 158 18.45 -1.50 -5.11
CA HIS A 158 18.59 -1.05 -3.72
C HIS A 158 17.54 -1.72 -2.81
N PHE A 159 16.28 -1.74 -3.24
CA PHE A 159 15.22 -2.39 -2.49
C PHE A 159 15.34 -3.91 -2.49
N LYS A 160 15.78 -4.54 -3.58
CA LYS A 160 15.98 -6.01 -3.62
C LYS A 160 17.14 -6.47 -2.74
N ALA A 161 18.20 -5.68 -2.62
CA ALA A 161 19.27 -5.93 -1.66
C ALA A 161 18.74 -5.86 -0.21
N PHE A 162 17.84 -4.92 0.05
CA PHE A 162 17.17 -4.76 1.33
C PHE A 162 16.20 -5.92 1.66
N THR A 163 15.31 -6.30 0.72
CA THR A 163 14.33 -7.37 0.94
C THR A 163 14.94 -8.77 0.94
N GLY A 164 16.02 -8.99 0.18
CA GLY A 164 16.77 -10.25 0.18
C GLY A 164 17.33 -10.63 1.55
N ASN A 165 17.73 -9.63 2.35
CA ASN A 165 18.22 -9.82 3.73
C ASN A 165 17.08 -10.02 4.76
N HIS A 166 15.83 -9.77 4.38
CA HIS A 166 14.70 -9.70 5.31
C HIS A 166 13.65 -10.79 5.08
N ASN A 167 13.60 -11.38 3.87
CA ASN A 167 12.84 -12.59 3.58
C ASN A 167 13.35 -13.84 4.33
N GLN A 168 14.59 -13.82 4.84
CA GLN A 168 15.09 -14.87 5.74
C GLN A 168 14.51 -14.75 7.16
N ILE A 169 14.03 -13.56 7.55
CA ILE A 169 13.50 -13.29 8.89
C ILE A 169 11.98 -13.51 8.92
N ALA A 170 11.27 -13.25 7.81
CA ALA A 170 9.82 -13.43 7.72
C ALA A 170 9.38 -14.88 7.40
N ASN A 171 10.30 -15.77 7.00
CA ASN A 171 10.03 -17.18 6.70
C ASN A 171 10.75 -18.14 7.68
N GLY A 172 11.33 -17.61 8.76
CA GLY A 172 11.99 -18.36 9.83
C GLY A 172 11.02 -18.75 10.93
#